data_AF-A0A2V6J6H9-F1
#
_entry.id   AF-A0A2V6J6H9-F1
#
_cell.length_a   1.000
_cell.length_b   1.000
_cell.length_c   1.000
_cell.angle_alpha   90.00
_cell.angle_beta   90.00
_cell.angle_gamma   90.00
#
_symmetry.space_group_name_H-M   'P 1'
#
loop_
_entity.id
_entity.type
_entity.pdbx_description
1 polymer ?
#
loop_
_entity_poly.entity_id
_entity_poly.type
_entity_poly.pdbx_seq_one_letter_code
_entity_poly.pdbx_strand_id
1 'polypeptide(L)'
;MSAEPPPSAKEILDSVRMLESRQQIDLQGQLRQEEMMIPFRLMQNGPLIRYTFTNPDETLELRLGENSARLELVSDAGTEKVGASKLQEKIRGKIVTYGDLAFKFLYWPSARVLSEENVRTRKCWKLQLRAPSRESPYSNVLLWVDKASGALMRMEGYD
;
A
#
# COMPACT_ATOMS: atom_id res chain seq x y z
N MET A 1 16.62 30.82 -16.33
CA MET A 1 15.40 30.15 -15.83
C MET A 1 15.85 29.20 -14.74
N SER A 2 15.54 29.49 -13.48
CA SER A 2 15.87 28.60 -12.37
C SER A 2 14.90 27.41 -12.41
N ALA A 3 15.42 26.18 -12.39
CA ALA A 3 14.58 25.00 -12.24
C ALA A 3 13.89 25.04 -10.87
N GLU A 4 12.61 24.68 -10.80
CA GLU A 4 11.91 24.52 -9.53
C GLU A 4 12.65 23.47 -8.67
N PRO A 5 12.74 23.69 -7.35
CA PRO A 5 13.34 22.70 -6.46
C PRO A 5 12.54 21.39 -6.54
N PRO A 6 13.21 20.23 -6.41
CA PRO A 6 12.51 18.95 -6.41
C PRO A 6 11.47 18.90 -5.27
N PRO A 7 10.31 18.26 -5.48
CA PRO A 7 9.29 18.16 -4.45
C PRO A 7 9.81 17.39 -3.23
N SER A 8 9.35 17.80 -2.06
CA SER A 8 9.60 17.08 -0.82
C SER A 8 8.93 15.70 -0.83
N ALA A 9 9.42 14.79 0.01
CA ALA A 9 8.80 13.48 0.17
C ALA A 9 7.33 13.59 0.64
N LYS A 10 7.01 14.62 1.43
CA LYS A 10 5.65 14.89 1.88
C LYS A 10 4.74 15.22 0.69
N GLU A 11 5.15 16.12 -0.19
CA GLU A 11 4.36 16.51 -1.37
C GLU A 11 4.16 15.34 -2.34
N ILE A 12 5.19 14.52 -2.53
CA ILE A 12 5.07 13.29 -3.34
C ILE A 12 4.05 12.33 -2.71
N LEU A 13 4.13 12.08 -1.40
CA LEU A 13 3.19 11.19 -0.71
C LEU A 13 1.76 11.76 -0.66
N ASP A 14 1.59 13.08 -0.51
CA ASP A 14 0.28 13.76 -0.60
C ASP A 14 -0.35 13.50 -1.98
N SER A 15 0.44 13.66 -3.05
CA SER A 15 0.01 13.39 -4.42
C SER A 15 -0.36 11.91 -4.63
N VAL A 16 0.48 10.98 -4.15
CA VAL A 16 0.20 9.54 -4.20
C VAL A 16 -1.13 9.24 -3.51
N ARG A 17 -1.35 9.69 -2.27
CA ARG A 17 -2.59 9.45 -1.52
C ARG A 17 -3.82 10.02 -2.24
N MET A 18 -3.70 11.21 -2.82
CA MET A 18 -4.76 11.82 -3.62
C MET A 18 -5.08 10.98 -4.86
N LEU A 19 -4.07 10.44 -5.54
CA LEU A 19 -4.27 9.65 -6.75
C LEU A 19 -4.84 8.27 -6.44
N GLU A 20 -4.28 7.57 -5.45
CA GLU A 20 -4.78 6.28 -4.97
C GLU A 20 -6.24 6.40 -4.55
N SER A 21 -6.62 7.41 -3.75
CA SER A 21 -8.03 7.61 -3.31
C SER A 21 -9.03 8.00 -4.40
N ARG A 22 -8.61 8.17 -5.66
CA ARG A 22 -9.49 8.47 -6.80
C ARG A 22 -9.66 7.29 -7.76
N GLN A 23 -8.90 6.20 -7.56
CA GLN A 23 -8.96 5.07 -8.47
C GLN A 23 -10.33 4.38 -8.43
N GLN A 24 -10.67 3.77 -9.56
CA GLN A 24 -11.84 2.94 -9.75
C GLN A 24 -11.37 1.64 -10.37
N ILE A 25 -11.35 0.57 -9.59
CA ILE A 25 -10.82 -0.73 -9.99
C ILE A 25 -11.84 -1.79 -9.67
N ASP A 26 -12.03 -2.73 -10.58
CA ASP A 26 -12.65 -4.02 -10.29
C ASP A 26 -11.80 -5.09 -10.98
N LEU A 27 -11.04 -5.84 -10.17
CA LEU A 27 -10.12 -6.84 -10.68
C LEU A 27 -10.33 -8.17 -9.96
N GLN A 28 -10.20 -9.25 -10.72
CA GLN A 28 -10.08 -10.60 -10.20
C GLN A 28 -8.63 -11.03 -10.34
N GLY A 29 -8.00 -11.36 -9.22
CA GLY A 29 -6.58 -11.66 -9.12
C GLY A 29 -6.33 -13.00 -8.45
N GLN A 30 -5.06 -13.41 -8.44
CA GLN A 30 -4.60 -14.60 -7.75
C GLN A 30 -3.30 -14.29 -7.01
N LEU A 31 -3.25 -14.57 -5.70
CA LEU A 31 -1.97 -14.65 -5.00
C LEU A 31 -1.33 -15.98 -5.36
N ARG A 32 -0.10 -15.93 -5.89
CA ARG A 32 0.64 -17.12 -6.31
C ARG A 32 1.93 -17.24 -5.52
N GLN A 33 2.16 -18.42 -4.97
CA GLN A 33 3.45 -18.81 -4.43
C GLN A 33 3.64 -20.29 -4.72
N GLU A 34 4.66 -20.60 -5.51
CA GLU A 34 4.92 -21.93 -6.05
C GLU A 34 3.67 -22.47 -6.77
N GLU A 35 3.15 -23.62 -6.36
CA GLU A 35 2.01 -24.29 -7.00
C GLU A 35 0.65 -23.82 -6.46
N MET A 36 0.62 -23.11 -5.34
CA MET A 36 -0.63 -22.75 -4.67
C MET A 36 -1.14 -21.38 -5.13
N MET A 37 -2.34 -21.38 -5.69
CA MET A 37 -3.04 -20.21 -6.21
C MET A 37 -4.23 -19.87 -5.32
N ILE A 38 -4.30 -18.62 -4.88
CA ILE A 38 -5.35 -18.14 -4.02
C ILE A 38 -6.11 -17.02 -4.74
N PRO A 39 -7.33 -17.29 -5.25
CA PRO A 39 -8.12 -16.26 -5.92
C PRO A 39 -8.56 -15.18 -4.93
N PHE A 40 -8.59 -13.95 -5.42
CA PHE A 40 -9.16 -12.81 -4.71
C PHE A 40 -9.79 -11.83 -5.69
N ARG A 41 -10.72 -11.00 -5.20
CA ARG A 41 -11.23 -9.84 -5.91
C ARG A 41 -10.76 -8.59 -5.19
N LEU A 42 -10.31 -7.59 -5.94
CA LEU A 42 -10.06 -6.24 -5.45
C LEU A 42 -11.04 -5.31 -6.16
N MET A 43 -11.91 -4.69 -5.37
CA MET A 43 -12.74 -3.59 -5.84
C MET A 43 -12.29 -2.32 -5.15
N GLN A 44 -12.07 -1.26 -5.90
CA GLN A 44 -11.78 0.05 -5.37
C GLN A 44 -12.78 1.05 -5.92
N ASN A 45 -13.44 1.76 -5.01
CA ASN A 45 -14.29 2.90 -5.32
C ASN A 45 -13.76 4.10 -4.53
N GLY A 46 -12.89 4.87 -5.19
CA GLY A 46 -12.22 6.01 -4.60
C GLY A 46 -11.38 5.61 -3.37
N PRO A 47 -11.65 6.16 -2.17
CA PRO A 47 -10.87 5.89 -0.97
C PRO A 47 -11.17 4.52 -0.34
N LEU A 48 -12.18 3.79 -0.81
CA LEU A 48 -12.54 2.48 -0.26
C LEU A 48 -12.05 1.36 -1.18
N ILE A 49 -11.16 0.52 -0.66
CA ILE A 49 -10.67 -0.69 -1.30
C ILE A 49 -11.22 -1.90 -0.55
N ARG A 50 -11.87 -2.82 -1.26
CA ARG A 50 -12.38 -4.08 -0.74
C ARG A 50 -11.57 -5.23 -1.32
N TYR A 51 -10.96 -6.01 -0.44
CA TYR A 51 -10.34 -7.28 -0.79
C TYR A 51 -11.27 -8.41 -0.37
N THR A 52 -11.66 -9.27 -1.31
CA THR A 52 -12.47 -10.46 -1.03
C THR A 52 -11.69 -11.70 -1.41
N PHE A 53 -11.47 -12.57 -0.44
CA PHE A 53 -10.78 -13.82 -0.62
C PHE A 53 -11.74 -14.99 -0.39
N THR A 54 -11.51 -16.13 -1.06
CA THR A 54 -12.32 -17.36 -0.92
C THR A 54 -11.45 -18.54 -0.47
N ASN A 55 -12.01 -19.49 0.28
CA ASN A 55 -11.27 -20.63 0.88
C ASN A 55 -10.19 -20.23 1.93
N PRO A 56 -10.60 -19.87 3.16
CA PRO A 56 -11.97 -19.61 3.62
C PRO A 56 -12.43 -18.19 3.24
N ASP A 57 -13.73 -17.94 3.22
CA ASP A 57 -14.23 -16.59 2.89
C ASP A 57 -13.72 -15.56 3.92
N GLU A 58 -13.08 -14.50 3.41
CA GLU A 58 -12.60 -13.38 4.22
C GLU A 58 -12.73 -12.10 3.39
N THR A 59 -13.30 -11.06 3.99
CA THR A 59 -13.41 -9.74 3.35
C THR A 59 -12.72 -8.70 4.21
N LEU A 60 -11.86 -7.90 3.59
CA LEU A 60 -11.20 -6.75 4.20
C LEU A 60 -11.64 -5.47 3.50
N GLU A 61 -11.81 -4.40 4.26
CA GLU A 61 -12.00 -3.05 3.77
C GLU A 61 -10.81 -2.17 4.20
N LEU A 62 -10.10 -1.62 3.23
CA LEU A 62 -9.14 -0.55 3.43
C LEU A 62 -9.81 0.79 3.12
N ARG A 63 -9.77 1.71 4.08
CA ARG A 63 -10.16 3.11 3.90
C ARG A 63 -8.92 3.99 3.87
N LEU A 64 -8.71 4.67 2.75
CA LEU A 64 -7.71 5.72 2.57
C LEU A 64 -8.28 7.05 3.05
N GLY A 65 -7.83 7.50 4.22
CA GLY A 65 -8.17 8.82 4.75
C GLY A 65 -7.12 9.87 4.39
N GLU A 66 -7.37 11.11 4.82
CA GLU A 66 -6.43 12.22 4.63
C GLU A 66 -5.12 11.99 5.40
N ASN A 67 -5.23 11.57 6.67
CA ASN A 67 -4.08 11.47 7.59
C ASN A 67 -3.74 10.03 7.99
N SER A 68 -4.58 9.05 7.65
CA SER A 68 -4.33 7.65 7.98
C SER A 68 -5.03 6.70 7.01
N ALA A 69 -4.51 5.48 6.94
CA ALA A 69 -5.19 4.33 6.34
C ALA A 69 -5.67 3.38 7.44
N ARG A 70 -6.86 2.82 7.26
CA ARG A 70 -7.45 1.83 8.18
C ARG A 70 -7.88 0.59 7.41
N LEU A 71 -7.31 -0.55 7.80
CA LEU A 71 -7.74 -1.86 7.33
C LEU A 71 -8.68 -2.47 8.37
N GLU A 72 -9.83 -2.93 7.91
CA GLU A 72 -10.90 -3.48 8.71
C GLU A 72 -11.29 -4.87 8.18
N LEU A 73 -11.54 -5.81 9.07
CA LEU A 73 -12.17 -7.09 8.76
C LEU A 73 -13.69 -6.90 8.69
N VAL A 74 -14.32 -7.42 7.64
CA VAL A 74 -15.78 -7.37 7.49
C VAL A 74 -16.37 -8.71 7.95
N SER A 75 -17.41 -8.61 8.80
CA SER A 75 -18.19 -9.74 9.31
C SER A 75 -19.68 -9.41 9.29
N ASP A 76 -20.53 -10.38 9.61
CA ASP A 76 -21.97 -10.17 9.75
C ASP A 76 -22.33 -9.15 10.84
N ALA A 77 -21.47 -9.01 11.86
CA ALA A 77 -21.62 -8.04 12.94
C ALA A 77 -21.13 -6.62 12.57
N GLY A 78 -20.56 -6.44 11.37
CA GLY A 78 -19.98 -5.19 10.90
C GLY A 78 -18.46 -5.27 10.71
N THR A 79 -17.79 -4.13 10.84
CA THR A 79 -16.35 -3.99 10.58
C THR A 79 -15.53 -3.87 11.85
N GLU A 80 -14.45 -4.67 11.96
CA GLU A 80 -13.50 -4.62 13.06
C GLU A 80 -12.12 -4.18 12.57
N LYS A 81 -11.44 -3.28 13.29
CA LYS A 81 -10.08 -2.85 12.94
C LYS A 81 -9.10 -4.02 13.00
N VAL A 82 -8.30 -4.19 11.95
CA VAL A 82 -7.19 -5.15 11.97
C VAL A 82 -6.11 -4.68 12.94
N GLY A 83 -5.88 -5.47 14.00
CA GLY A 83 -4.90 -5.20 15.04
C GLY A 83 -3.45 -5.37 14.58
N ALA A 84 -2.51 -4.83 15.37
CA ALA A 84 -1.08 -4.85 15.03
C ALA A 84 -0.51 -6.26 14.83
N SER A 85 -0.91 -7.24 15.65
CA SER A 85 -0.48 -8.63 15.49
C SER A 85 -0.92 -9.20 14.14
N LYS A 86 -2.18 -9.02 13.77
CA LYS A 86 -2.73 -9.52 12.50
C LYS A 86 -2.10 -8.83 11.28
N LEU A 87 -1.65 -7.57 11.39
CA LEU A 87 -0.89 -6.92 10.31
C LEU A 87 0.44 -7.63 9.98
N GLN A 88 1.02 -8.34 10.95
CA GLN A 88 2.24 -9.14 10.75
C GLN A 88 1.97 -10.51 10.13
N GLU A 89 0.70 -10.95 10.11
CA GLU A 89 0.34 -12.26 9.62
C GLU A 89 0.32 -12.31 8.10
N LYS A 90 0.79 -13.44 7.57
CA LYS A 90 0.72 -13.77 6.15
C LYS A 90 -0.70 -14.19 5.79
N ILE A 91 -1.24 -13.63 4.72
CA ILE A 91 -2.55 -14.03 4.19
C ILE A 91 -2.41 -15.46 3.69
N ARG A 92 -3.04 -16.39 4.42
CA ARG A 92 -3.08 -17.83 4.07
C ARG A 92 -1.68 -18.42 3.88
N GLY A 93 -0.73 -17.98 4.71
CA GLY A 93 0.66 -18.43 4.68
C GLY A 93 1.46 -17.96 3.46
N LYS A 94 0.94 -17.01 2.66
CA LYS A 94 1.61 -16.50 1.45
C LYS A 94 2.56 -15.35 1.72
N ILE A 95 3.26 -14.91 0.68
CA ILE A 95 4.25 -13.83 0.77
C ILE A 95 3.65 -12.47 1.19
N VAL A 96 2.35 -12.27 0.95
CA VAL A 96 1.63 -11.04 1.27
C VAL A 96 1.09 -11.09 2.70
N THR A 97 1.35 -10.04 3.47
CA THR A 97 0.82 -9.84 4.83
C THR A 97 -0.44 -8.96 4.81
N TYR A 98 -1.22 -8.97 5.89
CA TYR A 98 -2.30 -7.98 6.06
C TYR A 98 -1.73 -6.54 6.11
N GLY A 99 -0.50 -6.36 6.59
CA GLY A 99 0.22 -5.08 6.58
C GLY A 99 0.44 -4.52 5.18
N ASP A 100 0.74 -5.37 4.21
CA ASP A 100 0.91 -4.98 2.80
C ASP A 100 -0.38 -4.40 2.21
N LEU A 101 -1.53 -4.98 2.57
CA LEU A 101 -2.84 -4.51 2.12
C LEU A 101 -3.32 -3.24 2.83
N ALA A 102 -2.67 -2.83 3.92
CA ALA A 102 -3.14 -1.73 4.77
C ALA A 102 -2.63 -0.35 4.31
N PHE A 103 -1.63 -0.30 3.42
CA PHE A 103 -1.03 0.93 2.87
C PHE A 103 -0.57 1.96 3.92
N LYS A 104 -0.34 1.52 5.16
CA LYS A 104 0.04 2.40 6.28
C LYS A 104 1.36 3.13 6.05
N PHE A 105 2.28 2.54 5.27
CA PHE A 105 3.57 3.14 4.94
C PHE A 105 3.42 4.48 4.20
N LEU A 106 2.32 4.67 3.45
CA LEU A 106 2.05 5.95 2.79
C LEU A 106 1.86 7.09 3.78
N TYR A 107 1.58 6.81 5.05
CA TYR A 107 1.28 7.79 6.10
C TYR A 107 2.39 7.91 7.14
N TRP A 108 3.54 7.27 6.94
CA TRP A 108 4.64 7.36 7.88
C TRP A 108 5.25 8.76 7.88
N PRO A 109 5.50 9.37 9.06
CA PRO A 109 5.96 10.76 9.15
C PRO A 109 7.42 10.92 8.71
N SER A 110 8.23 9.86 8.82
CA SER A 110 9.64 9.89 8.46
C SER A 110 9.81 9.41 7.01
N ALA A 111 9.79 10.36 6.08
CA ALA A 111 9.98 10.12 4.66
C ALA A 111 11.04 11.07 4.09
N ARG A 112 11.89 10.56 3.19
CA ARG A 112 12.85 11.39 2.44
C ARG A 112 13.02 10.91 1.01
N VAL A 113 13.26 11.85 0.09
CA VAL A 113 13.68 11.54 -1.28
C VAL A 113 15.16 11.15 -1.23
N LEU A 114 15.50 9.98 -1.76
CA LEU A 114 16.88 9.52 -1.86
C LEU A 114 17.52 9.93 -3.19
N SER A 115 16.79 9.70 -4.29
CA SER A 115 17.31 9.85 -5.64
C SER A 115 16.19 9.83 -6.68
N GLU A 116 16.56 10.11 -7.93
CA GLU A 116 15.77 9.75 -9.11
C GLU A 116 16.31 8.46 -9.71
N GLU A 117 15.43 7.52 -10.04
CA GLU A 117 15.81 6.25 -10.66
C GLU A 117 14.83 5.88 -11.78
N ASN A 118 15.30 5.10 -12.76
CA ASN A 118 14.40 4.52 -13.75
C ASN A 118 13.91 3.16 -13.27
N VAL A 119 12.59 2.99 -13.18
CA VAL A 119 11.96 1.68 -13.05
C VAL A 119 11.43 1.29 -14.42
N ARG A 120 12.09 0.33 -15.07
CA ARG A 120 11.90 0.02 -16.50
C ARG A 120 12.13 1.28 -17.35
N THR A 121 11.11 1.77 -18.04
CA THR A 121 11.16 2.97 -18.89
C THR A 121 10.62 4.23 -18.21
N ARG A 122 10.23 4.14 -16.94
CA ARG A 122 9.57 5.21 -16.18
C ARG A 122 10.56 5.89 -15.24
N LYS A 123 10.64 7.22 -15.29
CA LYS A 123 11.41 8.01 -14.33
C LYS A 123 10.64 8.09 -13.01
N CYS A 124 11.28 7.72 -11.92
CA CYS A 124 10.68 7.65 -10.61
C CYS A 124 11.46 8.46 -9.57
N TRP A 125 10.73 9.01 -8.61
CA TRP A 125 11.29 9.38 -7.31
C TRP A 125 11.50 8.11 -6.49
N LYS A 126 12.69 7.93 -5.91
CA LYS A 126 12.93 6.91 -4.90
C LYS A 126 12.83 7.53 -3.51
N LEU A 127 11.87 7.06 -2.73
CA LEU A 127 11.64 7.49 -1.36
C LEU A 127 12.14 6.42 -0.38
N GLN A 128 12.66 6.86 0.76
CA GLN A 128 12.82 6.04 1.94
C GLN A 128 11.78 6.45 2.98
N LEU A 129 11.04 5.47 3.48
CA LEU A 129 10.01 5.61 4.52
C LEU A 129 10.42 4.78 5.73
N ARG A 130 10.44 5.37 6.92
CA ARG A 130 10.76 4.65 8.17
C ARG A 130 9.53 4.51 9.04
N ALA A 131 9.32 3.31 9.57
CA ALA A 131 8.18 3.01 10.41
C ALA A 131 8.24 3.83 11.72
N PRO A 132 7.11 4.40 12.17
CA PRO A 132 7.05 5.14 13.43
C PRO A 132 7.06 4.21 14.65
N SER A 133 6.72 2.93 14.46
CA SER A 133 6.61 1.93 15.53
C SER A 133 6.85 0.52 14.99
N ARG A 134 6.92 -0.47 15.89
CA ARG A 134 7.06 -1.90 15.56
C ARG A 134 5.74 -2.58 15.18
N GLU A 135 4.68 -1.81 14.94
CA GLU A 135 3.38 -2.34 14.51
C GLU A 135 3.34 -2.70 13.01
N SER A 136 4.36 -2.33 12.24
CA SER A 136 4.51 -2.69 10.84
C SER A 136 5.38 -3.93 10.66
N PRO A 137 5.15 -4.73 9.60
CA PRO A 137 6.08 -5.80 9.21
C PRO A 137 7.42 -5.29 8.72
N TYR A 138 7.54 -3.99 8.47
CA TYR A 138 8.75 -3.37 7.94
C TYR A 138 9.24 -2.29 8.88
N SER A 139 10.55 -2.24 9.14
CA SER A 139 11.22 -1.10 9.75
C SER A 139 11.42 0.03 8.73
N ASN A 140 11.57 -0.32 7.45
CA ASN A 140 11.88 0.60 6.37
C ASN A 140 11.26 0.14 5.06
N VAL A 141 10.72 1.08 4.28
CA VAL A 141 10.22 0.84 2.92
C VAL A 141 10.95 1.75 1.94
N LEU A 142 11.46 1.18 0.84
CA LEU A 142 11.84 1.95 -0.34
C LEU A 142 10.68 1.94 -1.33
N LEU A 143 10.28 3.13 -1.78
CA LEU A 143 9.12 3.32 -2.64
C LEU A 143 9.53 4.10 -3.89
N TRP A 144 9.20 3.56 -5.07
CA TRP A 144 9.40 4.24 -6.34
C TRP A 144 8.08 4.78 -6.85
N VAL A 145 7.99 6.10 -6.98
CA VAL A 145 6.81 6.81 -7.45
C VAL A 145 7.10 7.40 -8.82
N ASP A 146 6.31 7.04 -9.83
CA ASP A 146 6.44 7.57 -11.18
C ASP A 146 6.26 9.09 -11.21
N LYS A 147 7.23 9.80 -11.78
CA LYS A 147 7.24 11.28 -11.79
C LYS A 147 6.11 11.88 -12.63
N ALA A 148 5.60 11.16 -13.62
CA ALA A 148 4.62 11.69 -14.57
C ALA A 148 3.17 11.45 -14.12
N SER A 149 2.91 10.30 -13.49
CA SER A 149 1.57 9.85 -13.11
C SER A 149 1.34 9.82 -11.60
N GLY A 150 2.39 9.83 -10.79
CA GLY A 150 2.31 9.62 -9.35
C GLY A 150 1.99 8.17 -8.96
N ALA A 151 1.98 7.23 -9.90
CA ALA A 151 1.71 5.82 -9.63
C ALA A 151 2.85 5.15 -8.84
N LEU A 152 2.49 4.22 -7.97
CA LEU A 152 3.44 3.34 -7.28
C LEU A 152 4.00 2.30 -8.27
N MET A 153 5.30 2.36 -8.53
CA MET A 153 5.96 1.51 -9.53
C MET A 153 6.68 0.30 -8.94
N ARG A 154 7.21 0.45 -7.73
CA ARG A 154 7.95 -0.59 -7.00
C ARG A 154 7.93 -0.26 -5.50
N MET A 155 7.87 -1.31 -4.69
CA MET A 155 8.04 -1.24 -3.24
C MET A 155 9.03 -2.32 -2.80
N GLU A 156 9.91 -1.98 -1.86
CA GLU A 156 10.78 -2.93 -1.17
C GLU A 156 10.67 -2.70 0.33
N GLY A 157 10.21 -3.72 1.06
CA GLY A 157 10.13 -3.71 2.51
C GLY A 157 11.35 -4.38 3.14
N TYR A 158 11.81 -3.82 4.26
CA TYR A 158 12.94 -4.29 5.07
C TYR A 158 12.50 -4.37 6.53
N ASP A 159 12.94 -5.40 7.24
CA ASP A 159 12.65 -5.66 8.67
C ASP A 159 13.59 -4.92 9.64
#